data_AF-A0A7C8ZYE3-F1
#
_entry.id   AF-A0A7C8ZYE3-F1
#
_cell.length_a   1.000
_cell.length_b   1.000
_cell.length_c   1.000
_cell.angle_alpha   90.00
_cell.angle_beta   90.00
_cell.angle_gamma   90.00
#
_symmetry.space_group_name_H-M   'P 1'
#
loop_
_entity.id
_entity.type
_entity.pdbx_description
1 polymer ?
#
loop_
_entity_poly.entity_id
_entity_poly.type
_entity_poly.pdbx_seq_one_letter_code
_entity_poly.pdbx_strand_id
1 'polypeptide(L)'
;MDSDSMEKACIFAGDVDSVILPIDACAGDGVLAFAKNRRSKPLIIAVEENTTVLSDTPERLGIETVRVSNYWEAIGVIAAHKAGVDPNSLRRNRISQLPCR
;
A
#
# COMPACT_ATOMS: atom_id res chain seq x y z
N MET A 1 -12.45 -29.99 20.02
CA MET A 1 -11.74 -28.75 19.64
C MET A 1 -11.76 -28.74 18.12
N ASP A 2 -12.66 -27.93 17.55
CA ASP A 2 -12.99 -27.98 16.13
C ASP A 2 -11.85 -27.40 15.30
N SER A 3 -11.00 -28.28 14.77
CA SER A 3 -9.87 -27.96 13.88
C SER A 3 -10.30 -27.15 12.65
N ASP A 4 -11.58 -27.21 12.27
CA ASP A 4 -12.19 -26.54 11.12
C ASP A 4 -12.42 -25.02 11.34
N SER A 5 -12.44 -24.56 12.60
CA SER A 5 -12.59 -23.14 12.93
C SER A 5 -11.30 -22.33 12.82
N MET A 6 -10.14 -23.02 12.87
CA MET A 6 -8.84 -22.38 12.93
C MET A 6 -8.34 -21.95 11.53
N GLU A 7 -8.70 -22.70 10.49
CA GLU A 7 -8.35 -22.35 9.09
C GLU A 7 -9.07 -21.08 8.61
N LYS A 8 -10.26 -20.77 9.12
CA LYS A 8 -11.02 -19.55 8.76
C LYS A 8 -10.54 -18.27 9.44
N ALA A 9 -9.63 -18.36 10.41
CA ALA A 9 -9.17 -17.21 11.18
C ALA A 9 -7.78 -16.69 10.77
N CYS A 10 -7.09 -17.36 9.85
CA CYS A 10 -5.76 -16.96 9.40
C CYS A 10 -5.85 -16.01 8.21
N ILE A 11 -5.09 -14.91 8.25
CA ILE A 11 -4.89 -14.01 7.12
C ILE A 11 -3.61 -14.45 6.40
N PHE A 12 -3.74 -14.88 5.16
CA PHE A 12 -2.61 -15.20 4.29
C PHE A 12 -2.18 -13.97 3.50
N ALA A 13 -0.97 -14.01 2.95
CA ALA A 13 -0.45 -12.90 2.16
C ALA A 13 -1.31 -12.58 0.91
N GLY A 14 -2.04 -13.57 0.37
CA GLY A 14 -2.96 -13.38 -0.75
C GLY A 14 -4.28 -12.71 -0.37
N ASP A 15 -4.62 -12.66 0.92
CA ASP A 15 -5.86 -12.05 1.41
C ASP A 15 -5.71 -10.54 1.66
N VAL A 16 -4.49 -10.02 1.57
CA VAL A 16 -4.18 -8.62 1.80
C VAL A 16 -4.05 -7.90 0.47
N ASP A 17 -4.99 -7.00 0.18
CA ASP A 17 -4.95 -6.16 -1.03
C ASP A 17 -4.12 -4.89 -0.85
N SER A 18 -4.07 -4.33 0.37
CA SER A 18 -3.37 -3.07 0.64
C SER A 18 -2.85 -2.98 2.07
N VAL A 19 -1.79 -2.20 2.27
CA VAL A 19 -1.14 -1.94 3.57
C VAL A 19 -0.89 -0.44 3.69
N ILE A 20 -1.27 0.16 4.83
CA ILE A 20 -1.04 1.58 5.12
C ILE A 20 -0.09 1.68 6.32
N LEU A 21 0.93 2.54 6.22
CA LEU A 21 1.90 2.72 7.28
C LEU A 21 2.49 4.15 7.30
N PRO A 22 3.11 4.56 8.42
CA PRO A 22 3.94 5.77 8.49
C PRO A 22 5.04 5.77 7.42
N ILE A 23 5.40 6.96 6.93
CA ILE A 23 6.42 7.10 5.87
C ILE A 23 7.82 6.62 6.28
N ASP A 24 8.14 6.59 7.56
CA ASP A 24 9.46 6.25 8.08
C ASP A 24 9.51 4.90 8.83
N ALA A 25 8.44 4.10 8.75
CA ALA A 25 8.30 2.81 9.43
C ALA A 25 8.19 1.61 8.48
N CYS A 26 8.82 1.67 7.30
CA CYS A 26 8.65 0.66 6.25
C CYS A 26 9.47 -0.63 6.43
N ALA A 27 10.32 -0.72 7.45
CA ALA A 27 11.18 -1.90 7.68
C ALA A 27 10.51 -3.04 8.46
N GLY A 28 9.21 -2.96 8.75
CA GLY A 28 8.50 -4.05 9.40
C GLY A 28 8.50 -5.33 8.55
N ASP A 29 8.72 -6.50 9.16
CA ASP A 29 8.84 -7.78 8.45
C ASP A 29 7.65 -8.08 7.52
N GLY A 30 6.43 -7.71 7.93
CA GLY A 30 5.24 -7.86 7.09
C GLY A 30 5.34 -7.03 5.81
N VAL A 31 5.69 -5.75 5.92
CA VAL A 31 5.84 -4.84 4.77
C VAL A 31 6.98 -5.30 3.86
N LEU A 32 8.11 -5.72 4.43
CA LEU A 32 9.23 -6.25 3.66
C LEU A 32 8.88 -7.56 2.95
N ALA A 33 8.11 -8.45 3.59
CA ALA A 33 7.64 -9.69 2.98
C ALA A 33 6.68 -9.39 1.82
N PHE A 34 5.74 -8.46 2.01
CA PHE A 34 4.82 -8.02 0.96
C PHE A 34 5.54 -7.34 -0.21
N ALA A 35 6.49 -6.45 0.07
CA ALA A 35 7.25 -5.76 -0.96
C ALA A 35 8.10 -6.70 -1.83
N LYS A 36 8.58 -7.81 -1.26
CA LYS A 36 9.36 -8.85 -1.96
C LYS A 36 8.48 -9.84 -2.74
N ASN A 37 7.17 -9.91 -2.46
CA ASN A 37 6.29 -10.88 -3.11
C ASN A 37 6.05 -10.52 -4.58
N ARG A 38 6.41 -11.42 -5.50
CA ARG A 38 6.24 -11.23 -6.95
C ARG A 38 4.92 -11.74 -7.51
N ARG A 39 4.18 -12.57 -6.75
CA ARG A 39 2.93 -13.20 -7.23
C ARG A 39 1.71 -12.35 -6.96
N SER A 40 1.61 -11.85 -5.73
CA SER A 40 0.56 -10.93 -5.30
C SER A 40 1.21 -9.90 -4.40
N LYS A 41 1.39 -8.70 -4.93
CA LYS A 41 1.98 -7.58 -4.21
C LYS A 41 0.84 -6.65 -3.81
N PRO A 42 0.55 -6.47 -2.50
CA PRO A 42 -0.46 -5.51 -2.09
C PRO A 42 -0.03 -4.08 -2.42
N LEU A 43 -1.01 -3.19 -2.53
CA LEU A 43 -0.75 -1.76 -2.61
C LEU A 43 -0.21 -1.25 -1.26
N ILE A 44 1.06 -0.84 -1.24
CA ILE A 44 1.69 -0.29 -0.04
C ILE A 44 1.57 1.24 -0.08
N ILE A 45 0.92 1.83 0.93
CA ILE A 45 0.64 3.26 1.04
C ILE A 45 1.42 3.82 2.23
N ALA A 46 2.30 4.77 1.97
CA ALA A 46 3.13 5.43 2.97
C ALA A 46 2.61 6.85 3.24
N VAL A 47 2.23 7.12 4.49
CA VAL A 47 1.56 8.35 4.91
C VAL A 47 2.58 9.33 5.50
N GLU A 48 2.70 10.51 4.89
CA GLU A 48 3.72 11.51 5.25
C GLU A 48 3.41 12.27 6.54
N GLU A 49 2.14 12.57 6.84
CA GLU A 49 1.77 13.29 8.08
C GLU A 49 2.07 12.47 9.34
N ASN A 50 2.10 11.15 9.24
CA ASN A 50 2.39 10.28 10.37
C ASN A 50 3.85 9.86 10.34
N THR A 51 4.66 10.53 11.17
CA THR A 51 6.08 10.27 11.32
C THR A 51 6.35 9.56 12.65
N THR A 52 7.44 8.81 12.69
CA THR A 52 7.90 8.07 13.86
C THR A 52 9.37 8.41 14.15
N VAL A 53 9.93 7.85 15.22
CA VAL A 53 11.36 7.99 15.53
C VAL A 53 12.26 7.11 14.66
N LEU A 54 11.66 6.26 13.81
CA LEU A 54 12.38 5.40 12.88
C LEU A 54 12.90 6.22 11.70
N SER A 55 13.62 5.58 10.78
CA SER A 55 14.14 6.24 9.57
C SER A 55 14.07 5.32 8.35
N ASP A 56 13.17 4.36 8.41
CA ASP A 56 12.98 3.30 7.44
C ASP A 56 12.04 3.77 6.35
N THR A 57 12.52 4.69 5.50
CA THR A 57 11.72 5.21 4.39
C THR A 57 11.70 4.22 3.21
N PRO A 58 10.67 4.27 2.35
CA PRO A 58 10.58 3.44 1.14
C PRO A 58 11.84 3.51 0.27
N GLU A 59 12.40 4.71 0.11
CA GLU A 59 13.57 4.97 -0.72
C GLU A 59 14.83 4.31 -0.14
N ARG A 60 14.99 4.34 1.18
CA ARG A 60 16.13 3.71 1.87
C ARG A 60 16.09 2.19 1.73
N LEU A 61 14.88 1.62 1.69
CA LEU A 61 14.66 0.18 1.59
C LEU A 61 14.53 -0.31 0.14
N GLY A 62 14.46 0.60 -0.85
CA GLY A 62 14.25 0.27 -2.25
C GLY A 62 12.90 -0.40 -2.53
N ILE A 63 11.88 -0.10 -1.72
CA ILE A 63 10.53 -0.64 -1.90
C ILE A 63 9.65 0.39 -2.61
N GLU A 64 8.78 -0.10 -3.49
CA GLU A 64 7.81 0.75 -4.20
C GLU A 64 6.54 0.90 -3.34
N THR A 65 6.18 2.15 -3.08
CA THR A 65 5.01 2.56 -2.28
C THR A 65 4.33 3.76 -2.91
N VAL A 66 3.02 3.91 -2.70
CA VAL A 66 2.29 5.15 -2.98
C VAL A 66 2.40 6.09 -1.79
N ARG A 67 3.02 7.26 -1.99
CA ARG A 67 3.12 8.30 -0.97
C ARG A 67 1.87 9.17 -0.98
N VAL A 68 1.31 9.39 0.21
CA VAL A 68 0.14 10.26 0.44
C VAL A 68 0.44 11.23 1.56
N SER A 69 -0.07 12.45 1.48
CA SER A 69 0.24 13.45 2.49
C SER A 69 -0.45 13.16 3.82
N ASN A 70 -1.66 12.59 3.80
CA ASN A 70 -2.46 12.32 5.00
C ASN A 70 -3.36 11.08 4.85
N TYR A 71 -4.02 10.67 5.94
CA TYR A 71 -4.93 9.51 5.91
C TYR A 71 -6.20 9.73 5.08
N TRP A 72 -6.64 10.98 4.89
CA TRP A 72 -7.77 11.30 3.99
C TRP A 72 -7.43 11.03 2.52
N GLU A 73 -6.18 11.25 2.13
CA GLU A 73 -5.68 10.85 0.82
C GLU A 73 -5.51 9.33 0.72
N ALA A 74 -5.03 8.68 1.79
CA ALA A 74 -4.89 7.22 1.83
C ALA A 74 -6.20 6.51 1.52
N ILE A 75 -7.32 6.94 2.12
CA ILE A 75 -8.63 6.35 1.84
C ILE A 75 -9.08 6.59 0.39
N GLY A 76 -8.77 7.75 -0.20
CA GLY A 76 -9.03 8.01 -1.62
C GLY A 76 -8.25 7.08 -2.54
N VAL A 77 -6.98 6.82 -2.23
CA VAL A 77 -6.13 5.85 -2.93
C VAL A 77 -6.72 4.44 -2.84
N ILE A 78 -7.19 4.03 -1.65
CA ILE A 78 -7.83 2.71 -1.46
C ILE A 78 -9.13 2.61 -2.25
N ALA A 79 -9.97 3.65 -2.23
CA ALA A 79 -11.22 3.66 -2.97
C ALA A 79 -10.98 3.52 -4.48
N ALA A 80 -9.99 4.24 -5.03
CA ALA A 80 -9.59 4.12 -6.44
C ALA A 80 -9.05 2.72 -6.76
N HIS A 81 -8.14 2.20 -5.93
CA HIS A 81 -7.57 0.86 -6.11
C HIS A 81 -8.63 -0.24 -6.10
N LYS A 82 -9.56 -0.20 -5.14
CA LYS A 82 -10.69 -1.13 -5.05
C LYS A 82 -11.63 -1.04 -6.26
N ALA A 83 -11.77 0.14 -6.86
CA ALA A 83 -12.55 0.36 -8.08
C ALA A 83 -11.80 -0.02 -9.37
N GLY A 84 -10.54 -0.49 -9.29
CA GLY A 84 -9.72 -0.79 -10.46
C GLY A 84 -9.21 0.45 -11.20
N VAL A 85 -9.26 1.63 -10.57
CA VAL A 85 -8.78 2.90 -11.12
C VAL A 85 -7.36 3.15 -10.61
N ASP A 86 -6.45 3.49 -11.52
CA ASP A 86 -5.11 3.95 -11.12
C ASP A 86 -5.22 5.30 -10.37
N PRO A 87 -4.81 5.37 -9.09
CA PRO A 87 -4.90 6.59 -8.28
C PRO A 87 -4.16 7.78 -8.89
N ASN A 88 -3.15 7.55 -9.72
CA ASN A 88 -2.38 8.61 -10.36
C ASN A 88 -3.05 9.19 -11.61
N SER A 89 -3.98 8.47 -12.23
CA SER A 89 -4.62 8.87 -13.49
C SER A 89 -5.48 10.14 -13.34
N LEU A 90 -5.98 10.42 -12.13
CA LEU A 90 -6.80 11.61 -11.83
C LEU A 90 -5.99 12.81 -11.33
N ARG A 91 -4.65 12.69 -11.24
CA ARG A 91 -3.81 13.82 -10.85
C ARG A 91 -3.77 14.87 -11.96
N ARG A 92 -3.92 16.15 -11.60
CA ARG A 92 -3.92 17.29 -12.53
C ARG A 92 -2.79 17.23 -13.56
N ASN A 93 -1.61 16.80 -13.13
CA ASN A 93 -0.37 16.78 -13.93
C ASN A 93 -0.25 15.52 -14.82
N ARG A 94 -1.16 14.55 -14.67
CA ARG A 94 -1.22 13.29 -15.42
C ARG A 94 -2.32 13.30 -16.49
N ILE A 95 -3.27 14.22 -16.40
CA ILE A 95 -4.36 14.38 -17.39
C ILE A 95 -3.80 14.77 -18.77
N SER A 96 -2.72 15.55 -18.83
CA SER A 96 -2.04 15.90 -20.08
C SER A 96 -1.27 14.74 -20.74
N GLN A 97 -1.13 13.60 -20.04
CA GLN A 97 -0.47 12.39 -20.52
C GLN A 97 -1.46 11.31 -20.98
N LEU A 98 -2.77 11.57 -20.89
CA LEU A 98 -3.78 10.70 -21.46
C LEU A 98 -3.74 10.87 -22.99
N PRO A 99 -3.44 9.80 -23.76
CA PRO A 99 -3.49 9.91 -25.21
C PRO A 99 -4.92 10.26 -25.63
N CYS A 100 -5.08 11.37 -26.34
CA CYS A 100 -6.31 11.66 -27.05
C CYS A 100 -6.56 10.49 -28.02
N ARG A 101 -7.67 9.78 -27.85
CA ARG A 101 -8.15 8.78 -28.81
C ARG A 101 -8.99 9.45 -29.88
#